data_AF-A0A1G7QJG6-F1
#
_entry.id   AF-A0A1G7QJG6-F1
#
_cell.length_a   1.000
_cell.length_b   1.000
_cell.length_c   1.000
_cell.angle_alpha   90.00
_cell.angle_beta   90.00
_cell.angle_gamma   90.00
#
_symmetry.space_group_name_H-M   'P 1'
#
loop_
_entity.id
_entity.type
_entity.pdbx_description
1 polymer ?
#
loop_
_entity_poly.entity_id
_entity_poly.type
_entity_poly.pdbx_seq_one_letter_code
_entity_poly.pdbx_strand_id
1 'polypeptide(L)' 'MRCAQCDQSMSEARTISTHHTSEGWVRYKRCACGGVSIELLTLDTRPTGVHAARA' A
#
# COMPACT_ATOMS: atom_id res chain seq x y z
N MET A 1 9.66 2.25 -6.87
CA MET A 1 9.82 0.79 -6.64
C MET A 1 9.99 0.08 -7.99
N ARG A 2 10.73 -1.04 -8.05
CA ARG A 2 10.94 -1.83 -9.29
C ARG A 2 10.39 -3.25 -9.10
N CYS A 3 10.01 -3.92 -10.17
CA CYS A 3 9.46 -5.27 -10.12
C CYS A 3 10.55 -6.29 -9.77
N ALA A 4 10.35 -7.10 -8.73
CA ALA A 4 11.34 -8.12 -8.34
C ALA A 4 11.55 -9.22 -9.40
N GLN A 5 10.63 -9.39 -10.36
CA GLN A 5 10.69 -10.45 -11.36
C GLN A 5 11.34 -10.02 -12.68
N CYS A 6 11.06 -8.81 -13.16
CA CYS A 6 11.51 -8.32 -14.47
C CYS A 6 12.24 -6.98 -14.40
N ASP A 7 12.45 -6.47 -13.19
CA ASP A 7 13.22 -5.27 -12.87
C ASP A 7 12.71 -3.96 -13.52
N GLN A 8 11.54 -4.00 -14.17
CA GLN A 8 10.91 -2.81 -14.74
C GLN A 8 10.39 -1.86 -13.66
N SER A 9 10.29 -0.58 -14.01
CA SER A 9 9.68 0.42 -13.15
C SER A 9 8.21 0.08 -12.88
N MET A 10 7.80 0.18 -11.62
CA MET A 10 6.41 -0.06 -11.21
C MET A 10 5.58 1.23 -11.16
N SER A 11 6.09 2.35 -11.70
CA SER A 11 5.35 3.62 -11.74
C SER A 11 4.02 3.51 -12.49
N GLU A 12 3.96 2.67 -13.52
CA GLU A 12 2.77 2.44 -14.35
C GLU A 12 2.08 1.10 -14.05
N ALA A 13 2.48 0.41 -12.98
CA ALA A 13 1.90 -0.87 -12.63
C ALA A 13 0.43 -0.71 -12.20
N ARG A 14 -0.43 -1.60 -12.71
CA ARG A 14 -1.87 -1.56 -12.44
C ARG A 14 -2.13 -2.00 -11.01
N THR A 15 -2.87 -1.19 -10.24
CA THR A 15 -3.40 -1.64 -8.96
C THR A 15 -4.51 -2.66 -9.19
N ILE A 16 -4.40 -3.83 -8.55
CA ILE A 16 -5.36 -4.94 -8.72
C ILE A 16 -6.24 -5.15 -7.49
N SER A 17 -5.77 -4.78 -6.30
CA SER A 17 -6.57 -4.78 -5.08
C SER A 17 -5.98 -3.84 -4.04
N THR A 18 -6.80 -3.45 -3.07
CA THR A 18 -6.40 -2.64 -1.93
C THR A 18 -7.17 -3.13 -0.71
N HIS A 19 -6.45 -3.41 0.37
CA HIS A 19 -7.00 -4.01 1.59
C HIS A 19 -6.62 -3.16 2.80
N HIS A 20 -7.56 -2.95 3.70
CA HIS A 20 -7.30 -2.31 4.99
C HIS A 20 -6.68 -3.30 5.96
N THR A 21 -5.73 -2.83 6.77
CA THR A 21 -5.04 -3.58 7.83
C THR A 21 -4.87 -2.67 9.05
N SER A 22 -4.49 -3.24 10.21
CA SER A 22 -4.18 -2.44 11.41
C SER A 22 -3.02 -1.47 11.22
N GLU A 23 -2.13 -1.73 10.26
CA GLU A 23 -0.95 -0.91 9.97
C GLU A 23 -1.21 0.14 8.87
N GLY A 24 -2.41 0.16 8.28
CA GLY A 24 -2.77 1.05 7.17
C GLY A 24 -3.33 0.27 5.98
N TRP A 25 -2.99 0.67 4.76
CA TRP A 25 -3.52 0.05 3.55
C TRP A 25 -2.46 -0.77 2.81
N VAL A 26 -2.76 -2.01 2.51
CA VAL A 26 -1.94 -2.83 1.61
C VAL A 26 -2.48 -2.73 0.21
N ARG A 27 -1.64 -2.33 -0.75
CA ARG A 27 -1.96 -2.22 -2.17
C ARG A 27 -1.19 -3.26 -2.97
N TYR A 28 -1.93 -4.04 -3.76
CA TYR A 28 -1.36 -5.02 -4.67
C TYR A 28 -1.28 -4.41 -6.06
N LYS A 29 -0.09 -4.46 -6.67
CA LYS A 29 0.19 -3.93 -8.01
C LYS A 29 0.67 -5.05 -8.93
N ARG A 30 0.17 -5.07 -10.17
CA ARG A 30 0.59 -5.99 -11.22
C ARG A 30 1.42 -5.25 -12.27
N CYS A 31 2.63 -5.74 -12.50
CA CYS A 31 3.52 -5.28 -13.55
C CYS A 31 3.02 -5.74 -14.92
N ALA A 32 3.43 -5.06 -15.99
CA ALA A 32 3.18 -5.49 -17.37
C ALA A 32 3.75 -6.90 -17.66
N CYS A 33 4.85 -7.29 -17.00
CA CYS A 33 5.42 -8.64 -17.12
C CYS A 33 4.63 -9.72 -16.34
N GLY A 34 3.55 -9.36 -15.65
CA GLY A 34 2.71 -10.26 -14.87
C GLY A 34 3.10 -10.41 -13.39
N GLY A 35 4.30 -9.97 -13.00
CA GLY A 35 4.75 -10.00 -11.61
C GLY A 35 3.87 -9.14 -10.69
N VAL A 36 3.67 -9.61 -9.45
CA VAL A 36 2.87 -8.91 -8.43
C VAL A 36 3.80 -8.32 -7.39
N SER A 37 3.55 -7.08 -6.97
CA SER A 37 4.24 -6.43 -5.86
C SER A 37 3.24 -5.87 -4.87
N ILE A 38 3.68 -5.74 -3.63
CA ILE A 38 2.89 -5.29 -2.48
C ILE A 38 3.48 -3.98 -1.97
N GLU A 39 2.62 -3.01 -1.71
CA GLU A 39 2.98 -1.70 -1.16
C GLU A 39 2.16 -1.47 0.12
N LEU A 40 2.83 -1.22 1.25
CA LEU A 40 2.18 -0.78 2.47
C LEU A 40 2.11 0.76 2.47
N LEU A 41 0.89 1.28 2.51
CA LEU A 41 0.58 2.70 2.63
C LEU A 41 0.20 2.96 4.08
N THR A 42 1.19 3.33 4.89
CA THR A 42 0.97 3.85 6.23
C THR A 42 0.48 5.29 6.08
N LEU A 43 -0.73 5.57 6.57
CA LEU A 43 -1.10 6.97 6.82
C LEU A 43 -0.26 7.40 8.02
N ASP A 44 0.61 8.39 7.85
CA ASP A 44 1.34 8.98 8.99
C ASP A 44 0.33 9.38 10.06
N THR A 45 0.21 8.57 11.10
CA THR A 45 -0.55 8.87 12.30
C THR A 45 0.28 9.87 13.11
N ARG A 46 0.34 11.10 12.63
CA ARG A 46 0.60 12.21 13.54
C ARG A 46 -0.59 12.19 14.51
N PRO A 47 -0.41 11.92 15.82
CA PRO A 47 -1.53 11.74 16.72
C PRO A 47 -2.27 13.06 16.85
N THR A 48 -3.37 13.23 16.12
CA THR A 48 -4.40 14.17 16.49
C THR A 48 -5.01 13.64 17.78
N GLY A 49 -4.81 14.40 18.85
CA GLY A 49 -5.13 14.01 20.23
C GLY A 49 -6.43 13.22 20.32
N VAL A 50 -6.31 11.99 20.85
CA VAL A 50 -7.44 11.13 21.15
C VAL A 50 -8.24 11.84 22.25
N HIS A 51 -9.33 12.51 21.90
CA HIS A 51 -10.29 12.97 22.89
C HIS A 51 -11.07 11.75 23.36
N ALA A 52 -10.76 11.27 24.56
CA ALA A 52 -11.55 10.27 25.25
C ALA A 52 -12.99 10.79 25.39
N ALA A 53 -13.93 10.18 24.67
CA ALA A 53 -15.35 10.34 24.95
C ALA A 53 -15.61 9.72 26.34
N ARG A 54 -15.95 10.58 27.32
CA ARG A 54 -16.48 10.12 28.60
C ARG A 54 -17.93 9.66 28.40
N ALA A 55 -18.27 8.60 29.14
CA ALA A 55 -19.55 7.88 29.18
C ALA A 55 -20.75 8.76 29.54
#